data_AF-A0A7L2RVW5-F1
#
_entry.id   AF-A0A7L2RVW5-F1
#
_cell.length_a   1.000
_cell.length_b   1.000
_cell.length_c   1.000
_cell.angle_alpha   90.00
_cell.angle_beta   90.00
_cell.angle_gamma   90.00
#
_symmetry.space_group_name_H-M   'P 1'
#
loop_
_entity.id
_entity.type
_entity.pdbx_description
1 polymer ?
#
loop_
_entity_poly.entity_id
_entity_poly.type
_entity_poly.pdbx_seq_one_letter_code
_entity_poly.pdbx_strand_id
1 'polypeptide(L)'
;IHLATENEQQLSELPEHPGYFKEPRIVEFIFLLSEMWHLDQSTRYQAVELLERFMLKQVEQMCEPCSGAQGRGRSWSSVREQTVGTFVLRLVSCVQLASKLSLHYTRVTSDTALKFLQSLKYSYTKQELLESELAVLNTLHFHINMSTPLAYVELLLEVLGEN
;
A
#
# COMPACT_ATOMS: atom_id res chain seq x y z
N ILE A 1 -15.48 24.41 13.82
CA ILE A 1 -15.74 23.82 15.16
C ILE A 1 -16.29 22.40 15.02
N HIS A 2 -17.36 22.14 14.27
CA HIS A 2 -17.89 20.78 14.07
C HIS A 2 -16.87 19.77 13.51
N LEU A 3 -16.12 20.12 12.44
CA LEU A 3 -15.09 19.24 11.89
C LEU A 3 -13.93 18.95 12.87
N ALA A 4 -13.56 19.90 13.72
CA ALA A 4 -12.48 19.68 14.67
C ALA A 4 -12.89 18.65 15.73
N THR A 5 -14.11 18.78 16.25
CA THR A 5 -14.69 17.81 17.19
C THR A 5 -14.89 16.43 16.55
N GLU A 6 -15.33 16.38 15.28
CA GLU A 6 -15.47 15.14 14.53
C GLU A 6 -14.12 14.46 14.28
N ASN A 7 -13.09 15.22 13.94
CA ASN A 7 -11.72 14.71 13.80
C ASN A 7 -11.17 14.17 15.14
N GLU A 8 -11.36 14.89 16.24
CA GLU A 8 -10.96 14.44 17.58
C GLU A 8 -11.64 13.13 17.97
N GLN A 9 -12.93 12.99 17.67
CA GLN A 9 -13.67 11.76 17.91
C GLN A 9 -13.12 10.61 17.06
N GLN A 10 -12.88 10.82 15.77
CA GLN A 10 -12.27 9.80 14.90
C GLN A 10 -10.87 9.40 15.37
N LEU A 11 -10.04 10.37 15.80
CA LEU A 11 -8.71 10.09 16.33
C LEU A 11 -8.76 9.23 17.60
N SER A 12 -9.78 9.42 18.44
CA SER A 12 -9.97 8.64 19.68
C SER A 12 -10.39 7.18 19.43
N GLU A 13 -10.95 6.89 18.25
CA GLU A 13 -11.39 5.54 17.84
C GLU A 13 -10.28 4.75 17.13
N LEU A 14 -9.15 5.39 16.82
CA LEU A 14 -8.02 4.74 16.15
C LEU A 14 -7.22 3.84 17.11
N PRO A 15 -6.69 2.71 16.62
CA PRO A 15 -5.81 1.85 17.41
C PRO A 15 -4.52 2.59 17.81
N GLU A 16 -3.96 2.25 18.98
CA GLU A 16 -2.78 2.93 19.57
C GLU A 16 -1.52 2.90 18.68
N HIS A 17 -1.45 1.97 17.72
CA HIS A 17 -0.31 1.81 16.81
C HIS A 17 -0.78 1.76 15.35
N PRO A 18 -1.07 2.93 14.72
CA PRO A 18 -1.36 2.98 13.30
C PRO A 18 -0.06 2.81 12.49
N GLY A 19 -0.14 2.19 11.31
CA GLY A 19 0.99 2.10 10.38
C GLY A 19 1.87 0.85 10.53
N TYR A 20 1.28 -0.33 10.72
CA TYR A 20 2.03 -1.58 10.90
C TYR A 20 2.93 -1.94 9.72
N PHE A 21 2.57 -1.53 8.50
CA PHE A 21 3.38 -1.73 7.29
C PHE A 21 4.03 -0.43 6.79
N LYS A 22 3.99 0.64 7.60
CA LYS A 22 4.75 1.89 7.41
C LYS A 22 6.07 1.90 8.19
N GLU A 23 6.62 0.71 8.50
CA GLU A 23 7.94 0.59 9.13
C GLU A 23 9.01 1.30 8.26
N PRO A 24 9.99 2.02 8.86
CA PRO A 24 10.95 2.84 8.11
C PRO A 24 11.63 2.12 6.95
N ARG A 25 11.97 0.83 7.11
CA ARG A 25 12.62 0.03 6.06
C ARG A 25 11.72 -0.24 4.86
N ILE A 26 10.42 -0.45 5.10
CA ILE A 26 9.44 -0.67 4.02
C ILE A 26 9.24 0.63 3.25
N VAL A 27 9.09 1.74 3.98
CA VAL A 27 8.93 3.07 3.38
C VAL A 27 10.18 3.47 2.60
N GLU A 28 11.37 3.26 3.16
CA GLU A 28 12.65 3.49 2.49
C GLU A 28 12.77 2.68 1.20
N PHE A 29 12.41 1.39 1.23
CA PHE A 29 12.39 0.56 0.03
C PHE A 29 11.49 1.18 -1.05
N ILE A 30 10.25 1.53 -0.69
CA ILE A 30 9.29 2.13 -1.64
C ILE A 30 9.84 3.43 -2.22
N PHE A 31 10.49 4.25 -1.40
CA PHE A 31 11.05 5.54 -1.81
C PHE A 31 12.23 5.37 -2.75
N LEU A 32 13.18 4.47 -2.44
CA LEU A 32 14.33 4.16 -3.30
C LEU A 32 13.88 3.55 -4.64
N LEU A 33 12.92 2.63 -4.61
CA LEU A 33 12.34 2.04 -5.82
C LEU A 33 11.66 3.11 -6.69
N SER A 34 10.89 3.99 -6.07
CA SER A 34 10.21 5.09 -6.74
C SER A 34 11.19 6.12 -7.32
N GLU A 35 12.29 6.39 -6.63
CA GLU A 35 13.36 7.26 -7.12
C GLU A 35 14.09 6.66 -8.31
N MET A 36 14.41 5.36 -8.26
CA MET A 36 14.97 4.63 -9.39
C MET A 36 14.06 4.66 -10.63
N TRP A 37 12.74 4.75 -10.42
CA TRP A 37 11.75 4.88 -11.50
C TRP A 37 11.34 6.32 -11.81
N HIS A 38 12.00 7.31 -11.21
CA HIS A 38 11.74 8.73 -11.43
C HIS A 38 10.26 9.12 -11.18
N LEU A 39 9.66 8.52 -10.14
CA LEU A 39 8.31 8.85 -9.72
C LEU A 39 8.31 10.10 -8.84
N ASP A 40 7.29 10.93 -9.01
CA ASP A 40 7.08 12.15 -8.25
C ASP A 40 6.76 11.85 -6.78
N GLN A 41 6.84 12.88 -5.95
CA GLN A 41 6.66 12.74 -4.51
C GLN A 41 5.26 12.23 -4.14
N SER A 42 4.20 12.67 -4.82
CA SER A 42 2.82 12.24 -4.53
C SER A 42 2.66 10.73 -4.77
N THR A 43 3.20 10.23 -5.89
CA THR A 43 3.19 8.80 -6.23
C THR A 43 3.87 7.93 -5.16
N ARG A 44 4.95 8.41 -4.54
CA ARG A 44 5.66 7.69 -3.46
C ARG A 44 4.76 7.47 -2.25
N TYR A 45 4.10 8.52 -1.78
CA TYR A 45 3.19 8.43 -0.64
C TYR A 45 1.95 7.59 -0.97
N GLN A 46 1.45 7.68 -2.20
CA GLN A 46 0.34 6.85 -2.65
C GLN A 46 0.71 5.35 -2.67
N ALA A 47 1.93 5.00 -3.10
CA ALA A 47 2.41 3.62 -3.07
C ALA A 47 2.48 3.06 -1.63
N VAL A 48 2.96 3.86 -0.67
CA VAL A 48 2.98 3.50 0.76
C VAL A 48 1.56 3.25 1.27
N GLU A 49 0.62 4.15 0.95
CA GLU A 49 -0.76 4.03 1.40
C GLU A 49 -1.49 2.83 0.80
N LEU A 50 -1.24 2.52 -0.48
CA LEU A 50 -1.75 1.32 -1.13
C LEU A 50 -1.25 0.05 -0.44
N LEU A 51 0.05 -0.02 -0.12
CA LEU A 51 0.63 -1.18 0.54
C LEU A 51 0.05 -1.36 1.95
N GLU A 52 0.03 -0.29 2.77
CA GLU A 52 -0.51 -0.34 4.14
C GLU A 52 -1.94 -0.89 4.14
N ARG A 53 -2.83 -0.25 3.37
CA ARG A 53 -4.24 -0.63 3.34
C ARG A 53 -4.46 -2.04 2.82
N PHE A 54 -3.71 -2.43 1.79
CA PHE A 54 -3.77 -3.78 1.25
C PHE A 54 -3.36 -4.80 2.31
N MET A 55 -2.23 -4.57 2.98
CA MET A 55 -1.71 -5.50 3.97
C MET A 55 -2.59 -5.60 5.22
N LEU A 56 -3.17 -4.49 5.68
CA LEU A 56 -4.16 -4.50 6.76
C LEU A 56 -5.41 -5.31 6.38
N LYS A 57 -5.97 -5.08 5.19
CA LYS A 57 -7.14 -5.84 4.70
C LYS A 57 -6.84 -7.32 4.53
N GLN A 58 -5.64 -7.66 4.05
CA GLN A 58 -5.19 -9.05 3.99
C GLN A 58 -5.14 -9.66 5.39
N VAL A 59 -4.63 -8.95 6.41
CA VAL A 59 -4.60 -9.45 7.79
C VAL A 59 -6.00 -9.61 8.37
N GLU A 60 -6.90 -8.64 8.17
CA GLU A 60 -8.30 -8.73 8.60
C GLU A 60 -8.99 -9.97 8.01
N GLN A 61 -8.85 -10.19 6.70
CA GLN A 61 -9.41 -11.37 6.01
C GLN A 61 -8.82 -12.70 6.51
N MET A 62 -7.59 -12.69 7.02
CA MET A 62 -6.95 -13.87 7.61
C MET A 62 -7.38 -14.10 9.06
N CYS A 63 -7.75 -13.04 9.79
CA CYS A 63 -8.18 -13.08 11.17
C CYS A 63 -9.68 -13.35 11.35
N GLU A 64 -10.50 -13.12 10.32
CA GLU A 64 -11.92 -13.48 10.38
C GLU A 64 -12.07 -15.00 10.61
N PRO A 65 -12.61 -15.43 11.77
CA PRO A 65 -12.93 -16.83 11.96
C PRO A 65 -14.07 -17.15 10.99
N CYS A 66 -13.88 -18.14 10.11
CA CYS A 66 -14.97 -18.66 9.28
C CYS A 66 -16.14 -19.01 10.19
N SER A 67 -17.15 -18.14 10.25
CA SER A 67 -18.25 -18.14 11.22
C SER A 67 -19.31 -19.20 10.89
N GLY A 68 -18.91 -20.36 10.37
CA GLY A 68 -19.86 -21.40 9.97
C GLY A 68 -19.32 -22.77 9.57
N ALA A 69 -18.04 -23.11 9.71
CA ALA A 69 -17.59 -24.47 9.39
C ALA A 69 -16.44 -24.96 10.28
N GLN A 70 -16.75 -25.94 11.12
CA GLN A 70 -15.79 -26.93 11.59
C GLN A 70 -15.04 -27.51 10.39
N GLY A 71 -13.80 -27.11 10.19
CA GLY A 71 -13.00 -27.71 9.12
C GLY A 71 -11.82 -26.88 8.69
N ARG A 72 -10.69 -27.09 9.39
CA ARG A 72 -9.34 -26.89 8.84
C ARG A 72 -8.96 -25.43 8.58
N GLY A 73 -8.72 -24.68 9.65
CA GLY A 73 -7.92 -23.47 9.58
C GLY A 73 -6.61 -23.79 8.85
N ARG A 74 -6.35 -23.10 7.73
CA ARG A 74 -5.01 -23.08 7.15
C ARG A 74 -4.04 -22.74 8.27
N SER A 75 -2.98 -23.54 8.43
CA SER A 75 -1.98 -23.27 9.47
C SER A 75 -1.49 -21.83 9.29
N TRP A 76 -1.67 -21.00 10.32
CA TRP A 76 -1.21 -19.61 10.34
C TRP A 76 0.25 -19.47 9.86
N SER A 77 1.08 -20.48 10.11
CA SER A 77 2.46 -20.57 9.61
C SER A 77 2.56 -20.59 8.08
N SER A 78 1.75 -21.38 7.38
CA SER A 78 1.77 -21.50 5.92
C SER A 78 1.27 -20.22 5.24
N VAL A 79 0.28 -19.57 5.85
CA VAL A 79 -0.25 -18.29 5.35
C VAL A 79 0.77 -17.17 5.57
N ARG A 80 1.44 -17.15 6.72
CA ARG A 80 2.53 -16.21 7.00
C ARG A 80 3.69 -16.36 6.01
N GLU A 81 4.10 -17.60 5.74
CA GLU A 81 5.15 -17.91 4.76
C GLU A 81 4.74 -17.46 3.35
N GLN A 82 3.48 -17.65 2.95
CA GLN A 82 2.99 -17.18 1.66
C GLN A 82 2.97 -15.64 1.57
N THR A 83 2.55 -14.95 2.64
CA THR A 83 2.56 -13.49 2.71
C THR A 83 3.97 -12.93 2.64
N VAL A 84 4.92 -13.52 3.37
CA VAL A 84 6.34 -13.11 3.31
C VAL A 84 6.94 -13.40 1.93
N GLY A 85 6.64 -14.57 1.35
CA GLY A 85 7.14 -14.97 0.04
C GLY A 85 6.63 -14.12 -1.11
N THR A 86 5.47 -13.46 -0.94
CA THR A 86 4.89 -12.56 -1.95
C THR A 86 5.03 -11.09 -1.61
N PHE A 87 5.59 -10.73 -0.44
CA PHE A 87 5.63 -9.35 0.04
C PHE A 87 6.31 -8.38 -0.95
N VAL A 88 7.47 -8.76 -1.48
CA VAL A 88 8.20 -7.93 -2.44
C VAL A 88 7.40 -7.75 -3.73
N LEU A 89 6.70 -8.81 -4.20
CA LEU A 89 5.81 -8.71 -5.35
C LEU A 89 4.65 -7.73 -5.06
N ARG A 90 4.04 -7.80 -3.88
CA ARG A 90 2.96 -6.88 -3.47
C ARG A 90 3.45 -5.43 -3.41
N LEU A 91 4.61 -5.19 -2.81
CA LEU A 91 5.24 -3.87 -2.74
C LEU A 91 5.48 -3.30 -4.14
N VAL A 92 6.08 -4.09 -5.03
CA VAL A 92 6.35 -3.69 -6.42
C VAL A 92 5.05 -3.41 -7.18
N SER A 93 4.01 -4.24 -7.00
CA SER A 93 2.68 -4.01 -7.57
C SER A 93 2.04 -2.72 -7.06
N CYS A 94 2.14 -2.40 -5.77
CA CYS A 94 1.61 -1.15 -5.21
C CYS A 94 2.29 0.08 -5.82
N VAL A 95 3.62 0.05 -5.99
CA VAL A 95 4.38 1.15 -6.63
C VAL A 95 4.01 1.28 -8.10
N GLN A 96 3.89 0.15 -8.80
CA GLN A 96 3.48 0.14 -10.20
C GLN A 96 2.06 0.70 -10.37
N LEU A 97 1.11 0.28 -9.53
CA LEU A 97 -0.26 0.82 -9.53
C LEU A 97 -0.26 2.32 -9.26
N ALA A 98 0.46 2.80 -8.24
CA ALA A 98 0.56 4.23 -7.96
C ALA A 98 1.08 5.01 -9.20
N SER A 99 2.12 4.51 -9.87
CA SER A 99 2.64 5.14 -11.09
C SER A 99 1.63 5.17 -12.25
N LYS A 100 0.71 4.19 -12.31
CA LYS A 100 -0.34 4.12 -13.33
C LYS A 100 -1.51 5.05 -13.03
N LEU A 101 -1.73 5.37 -11.75
CA LEU A 101 -2.77 6.28 -11.27
C LEU A 101 -2.30 7.74 -11.29
N SER A 102 -1.00 7.97 -11.23
CA SER A 102 -0.43 9.30 -11.43
C SER A 102 -0.75 9.80 -12.84
N LEU A 103 -1.15 11.07 -12.93
CA LEU A 103 -1.33 11.77 -14.21
C LEU A 103 0.02 12.16 -14.83
N HIS A 104 1.13 11.94 -14.12
CA HIS A 104 2.48 12.20 -14.61
C HIS A 104 2.92 11.14 -15.63
N TYR A 105 3.69 11.55 -16.63
CA TYR A 105 4.04 10.74 -17.81
C TYR A 105 4.87 9.47 -17.48
N THR A 106 5.45 9.39 -16.29
CA THR A 106 6.36 8.31 -15.88
C THR A 106 5.60 7.05 -15.44
N ARG A 107 4.92 6.38 -16.37
CA ARG A 107 4.19 5.14 -16.10
C ARG A 107 5.14 3.95 -16.04
N VAL A 108 5.16 3.22 -14.93
CA VAL A 108 5.98 2.02 -14.80
C VAL A 108 5.34 0.86 -15.58
N THR A 109 6.07 0.36 -16.56
CA THR A 109 5.64 -0.80 -17.36
C THR A 109 5.87 -2.11 -16.62
N SER A 110 5.10 -3.15 -16.96
CA SER A 110 5.30 -4.49 -16.39
C SER A 110 6.70 -5.04 -16.70
N ASP A 111 7.29 -4.70 -17.86
CA ASP A 111 8.67 -5.08 -18.19
C ASP A 111 9.69 -4.43 -17.24
N THR A 112 9.49 -3.16 -16.88
CA THR A 112 10.35 -2.46 -15.90
C THR A 112 10.26 -3.11 -14.52
N ALA A 113 9.04 -3.40 -14.05
CA ALA A 113 8.81 -4.05 -12.77
C ALA A 113 9.40 -5.47 -12.72
N LEU A 114 9.23 -6.26 -13.79
CA LEU A 114 9.80 -7.60 -13.87
C LEU A 114 11.32 -7.60 -13.92
N LYS A 115 11.95 -6.69 -14.67
CA LYS A 115 13.41 -6.56 -14.69
C LYS A 115 13.97 -6.25 -13.30
N PHE A 116 13.28 -5.41 -12.52
CA PHE A 116 13.64 -5.14 -11.14
C PHE A 116 13.47 -6.37 -10.24
N LEU A 117 12.35 -7.09 -10.34
CA LEU A 117 12.15 -8.32 -9.58
C LEU A 117 13.23 -9.37 -9.91
N GLN A 118 13.62 -9.49 -11.18
CA GLN A 118 14.70 -10.36 -11.63
C GLN A 118 16.06 -9.96 -11.06
N SER A 119 16.37 -8.66 -10.95
CA SER A 119 17.63 -8.21 -10.35
C SER A 119 17.73 -8.55 -8.86
N LEU A 120 16.58 -8.68 -8.18
CA LEU A 120 16.45 -9.18 -6.81
C LEU A 120 16.39 -10.71 -6.70
N LYS A 121 16.62 -11.44 -7.81
CA LYS A 121 16.55 -12.91 -7.92
C LYS A 121 15.14 -13.50 -7.78
N TYR A 122 14.09 -12.72 -8.00
CA TYR A 122 12.72 -13.22 -8.11
C TYR A 122 12.37 -13.54 -9.57
N SER A 123 11.81 -14.72 -9.80
CA SER A 123 11.42 -15.20 -11.13
C SER A 123 9.90 -15.18 -11.29
N TYR A 124 9.32 -13.98 -11.41
CA TYR A 124 7.90 -13.80 -11.69
C TYR A 124 7.63 -13.63 -13.18
N THR A 125 6.44 -14.02 -13.60
CA THR A 125 5.88 -13.82 -14.94
C THR A 125 5.07 -12.53 -15.02
N LYS A 126 4.81 -12.04 -16.24
CA LYS A 126 3.87 -10.91 -16.45
C LYS A 126 2.48 -11.21 -15.91
N GLN A 127 2.05 -12.47 -16.01
CA GLN A 127 0.76 -12.93 -15.52
C GLN A 127 0.68 -12.85 -13.99
N GLU A 128 1.67 -13.36 -13.27
CA GLU A 128 1.71 -13.27 -11.79
C GLU A 128 1.77 -11.83 -11.30
N LEU A 129 2.49 -10.95 -12.01
CA LEU A 129 2.51 -9.53 -11.70
C LEU A 129 1.13 -8.88 -11.89
N LEU A 130 0.44 -9.19 -12.99
CA LEU A 130 -0.92 -8.69 -13.26
C LEU A 130 -1.92 -9.22 -12.22
N GLU A 131 -1.86 -10.49 -11.88
CA GLU A 131 -2.68 -11.10 -10.84
C GLU A 131 -2.43 -10.45 -9.47
N SER A 132 -1.17 -10.11 -9.18
CA SER A 132 -0.81 -9.37 -7.98
C SER A 132 -1.45 -7.98 -7.96
N GLU A 133 -1.38 -7.22 -9.06
CA GLU A 133 -2.03 -5.91 -9.19
C GLU A 133 -3.56 -6.02 -9.03
N LEU A 134 -4.19 -6.99 -9.69
CA LEU A 134 -5.63 -7.22 -9.58
C LEU A 134 -6.04 -7.58 -8.16
N ALA A 135 -5.26 -8.40 -7.46
CA ALA A 135 -5.53 -8.73 -6.07
C ALA A 135 -5.43 -7.50 -5.17
N VAL A 136 -4.47 -6.59 -5.37
CA VAL A 136 -4.42 -5.31 -4.63
C VAL A 136 -5.68 -4.49 -4.90
N LEU A 137 -6.06 -4.32 -6.17
CA LEU A 137 -7.24 -3.55 -6.56
C LEU A 137 -8.54 -4.13 -5.98
N ASN A 138 -8.71 -5.45 -6.07
CA ASN A 138 -9.90 -6.15 -5.59
C ASN A 138 -10.00 -6.10 -4.06
N THR A 139 -8.90 -6.34 -3.34
CA THR A 139 -8.88 -6.26 -1.86
C THR A 139 -9.21 -4.84 -1.37
N LEU A 140 -8.85 -3.82 -2.13
CA LEU A 140 -9.19 -2.42 -1.82
C LEU A 140 -10.54 -1.97 -2.40
N HIS A 141 -11.30 -2.88 -3.03
CA HIS A 141 -12.56 -2.56 -3.73
C HIS A 141 -12.42 -1.37 -4.70
N PHE A 142 -11.27 -1.25 -5.36
CA PHE A 142 -10.93 -0.14 -6.26
C PHE A 142 -10.95 1.27 -5.61
N HIS A 143 -11.00 1.37 -4.28
CA HIS A 143 -10.86 2.64 -3.55
C HIS A 143 -9.38 3.05 -3.44
N ILE A 144 -8.80 3.46 -4.57
CA ILE A 144 -7.35 3.74 -4.74
C ILE A 144 -6.99 5.23 -4.87
N ASN A 145 -7.98 6.10 -5.06
CA ASN A 145 -7.81 7.55 -5.20
C ASN A 145 -7.89 8.25 -3.83
N MET A 146 -6.99 7.90 -2.91
CA MET A 146 -6.95 8.55 -1.60
C MET A 146 -6.01 9.74 -1.61
N SER A 147 -6.44 10.85 -1.01
CA SER A 147 -5.57 11.97 -0.70
C SER A 147 -4.53 11.54 0.32
N THR A 148 -3.26 11.80 0.03
CA THR A 148 -2.18 11.63 1.01
C THR A 148 -2.12 12.88 1.89
N PRO A 149 -1.59 12.79 3.12
CA PRO A 149 -1.42 13.97 3.99
C PRO A 149 -0.64 15.10 3.31
N LEU A 150 0.23 14.77 2.35
CA LEU A 150 0.98 15.73 1.55
C LEU A 150 0.09 16.76 0.85
N ALA A 151 -1.12 16.37 0.41
CA ALA A 151 -2.06 17.26 -0.28
C ALA A 151 -2.56 18.41 0.61
N TYR A 152 -2.46 18.28 1.94
CA TYR A 152 -2.94 19.26 2.90
C TYR A 152 -1.82 20.10 3.51
N VAL A 153 -0.54 19.75 3.28
CA VAL A 153 0.60 20.42 3.93
C VAL A 153 0.63 21.92 3.58
N GLU A 154 0.46 22.27 2.32
CA GLU A 154 0.47 23.68 1.88
C GLU A 154 -0.64 24.49 2.54
N LEU A 155 -1.87 23.95 2.54
CA LEU A 155 -3.02 24.58 3.19
C LEU A 155 -2.80 24.75 4.70
N LEU A 156 -2.26 23.72 5.37
CA LEU A 156 -1.98 23.79 6.81
C LEU A 156 -0.92 24.85 7.13
N LEU A 157 0.13 24.95 6.31
CA LEU A 157 1.16 25.98 6.48
C LEU A 157 0.63 27.38 6.22
N GLU A 158 -0.25 27.56 5.23
CA GLU A 158 -0.91 28.85 4.95
C GLU A 158 -1.75 29.30 6.14
N VAL A 159 -2.60 28.42 6.67
CA VAL A 159 -3.43 28.71 7.85
C VAL A 159 -2.58 29.02 9.08
N LEU A 160 -1.47 28.31 9.29
CA LEU A 160 -0.57 28.55 10.42
C LEU A 160 0.26 29.83 10.26
N GLY A 161 0.60 30.22 9.03
CA GLY A 161 1.38 31.43 8.74
C GLY A 161 0.60 32.74 8.85
N GLU A 162 -0.73 32.66 8.80
CA GLU A 162 -1.65 33.80 8.99
C GLU A 162 -2.08 34.01 10.46
N ASN A 163 -1.47 33.29 11.42
CA ASN A 163 -1.69 33.46 12.88
C ASN A 163 -0.52 34.16 13.58
#